data_AF-A0A7W8TSB0-F1
#
_entry.id   AF-A0A7W8TSB0-F1
#
_cell.length_a   1.000
_cell.length_b   1.000
_cell.length_c   1.000
_cell.angle_alpha   90.00
_cell.angle_beta   90.00
_cell.angle_gamma   90.00
#
_symmetry.space_group_name_H-M   'P 1'
#
loop_
_entity.id
_entity.type
_entity.pdbx_description
1 polymer ?
#
loop_
_entity_poly.entity_id
_entity_poly.type
_entity_poly.pdbx_seq_one_letter_code
_entity_poly.pdbx_strand_id
1 'polypeptide(L)'
;MLIERKIDFNYNYWFKCEKCRKRNCLLAAEYHNQTTTDSPKCKYCQNDLNANRSDIRLRDEDDPALTDSQVLDSIWYHTSTESEWPKSEYSLPPEEGAHIRERAFKNEPEKTSKYIDFHENQALHIGTYEAALESMLRRMREKDDRDKEFFLYRVKLRKEINIAPELLHDHRDKVGQVLVETLRDGGYQVSRYINVHESPGSISLALMREAIESTQRISIRALESMVEVDDSILQCVLDERHKAQEFSPSRKSASALLDEMLWRRSARDGNQFAEIPSVVHVQLIKMAKELATVYLQDVSITVSENFLSALGTPDAAGDKKSYECWLIRYVNLAKLFTNPERTLESFSSEQWKSVLPQ
;
A
#
# COMPACT_ATOMS: atom_id res chain seq x y z
N MET A 1 11.50 25.20 -9.90
CA MET A 1 10.79 25.05 -8.61
C MET A 1 10.17 23.67 -8.62
N LEU A 2 10.27 22.90 -7.54
CA LEU A 2 9.69 21.55 -7.52
C LEU A 2 8.16 21.64 -7.33
N ILE A 3 7.43 20.77 -8.01
CA ILE A 3 5.97 20.72 -8.02
C ILE A 3 5.51 19.67 -7.01
N GLU A 4 4.75 20.11 -6.02
CA GLU A 4 3.99 19.24 -5.14
C GLU A 4 2.61 18.99 -5.77
N ARG A 5 2.23 17.71 -5.92
CA ARG A 5 0.92 17.37 -6.47
C ARG A 5 -0.14 17.49 -5.37
N LYS A 6 -1.38 17.77 -5.76
CA LYS A 6 -2.51 17.70 -4.84
C LYS A 6 -2.60 16.27 -4.29
N ILE A 7 -2.67 16.15 -2.97
CA ILE A 7 -2.82 14.87 -2.27
C ILE A 7 -4.31 14.67 -1.94
N ASP A 8 -4.87 13.54 -2.33
CA ASP A 8 -6.28 13.21 -2.14
C ASP A 8 -6.51 11.69 -2.02
N PHE A 9 -6.85 11.22 -0.81
CA PHE A 9 -7.20 9.81 -0.56
C PHE A 9 -8.69 9.50 -0.75
N ASN A 10 -9.51 10.51 -1.09
CA ASN A 10 -10.95 10.36 -1.36
C ASN A 10 -11.24 10.25 -2.86
N TYR A 11 -10.49 9.40 -3.56
CA TYR A 11 -10.60 9.28 -5.00
C TYR A 11 -11.63 8.24 -5.44
N ASN A 12 -12.15 8.45 -6.66
CA ASN A 12 -13.04 7.52 -7.35
C ASN A 12 -12.31 6.74 -8.44
N TYR A 13 -12.94 5.69 -8.95
CA TYR A 13 -12.35 4.79 -9.94
C TYR A 13 -12.89 5.08 -11.33
N TRP A 14 -12.00 5.13 -12.31
CA TRP A 14 -12.36 5.45 -13.68
C TRP A 14 -12.17 4.25 -14.58
N PHE A 15 -13.13 4.01 -15.48
CA PHE A 15 -13.12 2.89 -16.41
C PHE A 15 -13.54 3.36 -17.80
N LYS A 16 -13.18 2.60 -18.83
CA LYS A 16 -13.63 2.84 -20.20
C LYS A 16 -14.63 1.75 -20.61
N CYS A 17 -15.85 2.15 -20.95
CA CYS A 17 -16.87 1.19 -21.41
C CYS A 17 -16.43 0.55 -22.73
N GLU A 18 -16.48 -0.77 -22.82
CA GLU A 18 -16.07 -1.49 -24.04
C GLU A 18 -17.00 -1.21 -25.22
N LYS A 19 -18.31 -1.04 -24.96
CA LYS A 19 -19.34 -0.83 -25.99
C LYS A 19 -19.35 0.60 -26.53
N CYS A 20 -19.56 1.59 -25.66
CA CYS A 20 -19.68 2.99 -26.09
C CYS A 20 -18.37 3.78 -26.01
N ARG A 21 -17.28 3.18 -25.51
CA ARG A 21 -15.94 3.80 -25.38
C ARG A 21 -15.87 5.03 -24.48
N LYS A 22 -16.97 5.44 -23.84
CA LYS A 22 -17.03 6.57 -22.91
C LYS A 22 -16.40 6.22 -21.56
N ARG A 23 -15.83 7.25 -20.91
CA ARG A 23 -15.21 7.19 -19.59
C ARG A 23 -16.30 7.20 -18.51
N ASN A 24 -16.28 6.22 -17.61
CA ASN A 24 -17.24 6.08 -16.52
C ASN A 24 -16.50 6.26 -15.20
N CYS A 25 -17.05 7.11 -14.33
CA CYS A 25 -16.61 7.27 -12.96
C CYS A 25 -17.50 6.39 -12.10
N LEU A 26 -16.87 5.61 -11.23
CA LEU A 26 -17.53 4.78 -10.25
C LEU A 26 -17.08 5.24 -8.86
N LEU A 27 -18.04 5.46 -7.96
CA LEU A 27 -17.72 5.92 -6.62
C LEU A 27 -16.92 4.85 -5.87
N ALA A 28 -16.04 5.27 -4.95
CA ALA A 28 -15.24 4.32 -4.18
C ALA A 28 -16.10 3.29 -3.43
N ALA A 29 -17.23 3.72 -2.86
CA ALA A 29 -18.18 2.84 -2.19
C ALA A 29 -18.88 1.86 -3.15
N GLU A 30 -19.22 2.31 -4.36
CA GLU A 30 -19.80 1.44 -5.39
C GLU A 30 -18.77 0.42 -5.88
N TYR A 31 -17.50 0.81 -6.03
CA TYR A 31 -16.41 -0.10 -6.39
C TYR A 31 -16.13 -1.13 -5.30
N HIS A 32 -16.08 -0.69 -4.03
CA HIS A 32 -15.79 -1.55 -2.89
C HIS A 32 -16.88 -2.61 -2.68
N ASN A 33 -18.15 -2.23 -2.84
CA ASN A 33 -19.29 -3.11 -2.61
C ASN A 33 -19.63 -4.02 -3.81
N GLN A 34 -18.83 -4.00 -4.89
CA GLN A 34 -19.07 -4.88 -6.03
C GLN A 34 -18.99 -6.33 -5.62
N THR A 35 -19.95 -7.12 -6.10
CA THR A 35 -19.89 -8.58 -6.02
C THR A 35 -19.59 -9.14 -7.41
N THR A 36 -19.04 -10.35 -7.47
CA THR A 36 -18.80 -11.06 -8.75
C THR A 36 -20.08 -11.24 -9.58
N THR A 37 -21.25 -11.11 -8.97
CA THR A 37 -22.56 -11.30 -9.62
C THR A 37 -23.24 -10.01 -10.09
N ASP A 38 -22.81 -8.82 -9.62
CA ASP A 38 -23.45 -7.55 -9.98
C ASP A 38 -22.42 -6.56 -10.53
N SER A 39 -22.28 -6.55 -11.85
CA SER A 39 -21.38 -5.63 -12.54
C SER A 39 -22.01 -4.24 -12.65
N PRO A 40 -21.27 -3.16 -12.35
CA PRO A 40 -21.80 -1.80 -12.49
C PRO A 40 -22.20 -1.52 -13.94
N LYS A 41 -23.27 -0.75 -14.14
CA LYS A 41 -23.73 -0.39 -15.48
C LYS A 41 -23.05 0.88 -15.98
N CYS A 42 -22.76 0.93 -17.27
CA CYS A 42 -22.28 2.14 -17.92
C CYS A 42 -23.37 3.22 -17.93
N LYS A 43 -23.09 4.40 -17.37
CA LYS A 43 -24.04 5.52 -17.27
C LYS A 43 -24.59 6.03 -18.61
N TYR A 44 -23.92 5.71 -19.72
CA TYR A 44 -24.29 6.20 -21.06
C TYR A 44 -25.02 5.20 -21.94
N CYS A 45 -24.71 3.90 -21.82
CA CYS A 45 -25.27 2.88 -22.70
C CYS A 45 -25.89 1.70 -21.96
N GLN A 46 -25.88 1.72 -20.62
CA GLN A 46 -26.48 0.74 -19.72
C GLN A 46 -25.96 -0.70 -19.87
N ASN A 47 -24.92 -0.92 -20.68
CA ASN A 47 -24.20 -2.19 -20.72
C ASN A 47 -23.35 -2.37 -19.47
N ASP A 48 -23.05 -3.63 -19.15
CA ASP A 48 -22.11 -3.98 -18.09
C ASP A 48 -20.76 -3.31 -18.32
N LEU A 49 -20.26 -2.68 -17.26
CA LEU A 49 -18.94 -2.11 -17.21
C LEU A 49 -18.01 -3.15 -16.60
N ASN A 50 -16.97 -3.53 -17.34
CA ASN A 50 -15.88 -4.32 -16.80
C ASN A 50 -15.09 -3.44 -15.81
N ALA A 51 -15.44 -3.56 -14.52
CA ALA A 51 -14.83 -2.83 -13.42
C ALA A 51 -13.70 -3.63 -12.74
N ASN A 52 -12.98 -4.42 -13.52
CA ASN A 52 -11.79 -5.12 -13.04
C ASN A 52 -10.67 -4.14 -12.71
N ARG A 53 -9.91 -4.43 -11.65
CA ARG A 53 -8.75 -3.61 -11.22
C ARG A 53 -7.75 -3.32 -12.35
N SER A 54 -7.49 -4.32 -13.19
CA SER A 54 -6.62 -4.22 -14.38
C SER A 54 -7.11 -3.28 -15.49
N ASP A 55 -8.36 -2.84 -15.42
CA ASP A 55 -8.99 -1.99 -16.43
C ASP A 55 -9.17 -0.53 -15.95
N ILE A 56 -8.72 -0.25 -14.72
CA ILE A 56 -8.75 1.08 -14.10
C ILE A 56 -7.94 2.05 -14.96
N ARG A 57 -8.55 3.18 -15.30
CA ARG A 57 -7.96 4.25 -16.08
C ARG A 57 -7.43 5.36 -15.19
N LEU A 58 -6.60 6.19 -15.79
CA LEU A 58 -6.06 7.40 -15.17
C LEU A 58 -7.20 8.22 -14.54
N ARG A 59 -7.00 8.65 -13.29
CA ARG A 59 -7.97 9.44 -12.51
C ARG A 59 -8.03 10.88 -12.96
N ASP A 60 -6.87 11.48 -13.21
CA ASP A 60 -6.73 12.86 -13.64
C ASP A 60 -6.23 12.90 -15.08
N GLU A 61 -7.09 13.30 -16.02
CA GLU A 61 -6.72 13.39 -17.45
C GLU A 61 -5.74 14.54 -17.72
N ASP A 62 -5.59 15.45 -16.76
CA ASP A 62 -4.66 16.59 -16.81
C ASP A 62 -3.49 16.40 -15.83
N ASP A 63 -3.19 15.16 -15.41
CA ASP A 63 -2.09 14.85 -14.49
C ASP A 63 -0.77 15.43 -15.03
N PRO A 64 -0.03 16.25 -14.26
CA PRO A 64 1.21 16.85 -14.71
C PRO A 64 2.24 15.82 -15.21
N ALA A 65 2.24 14.61 -14.67
CA ALA A 65 3.16 13.54 -15.07
C ALA A 65 2.90 12.99 -16.49
N LEU A 66 1.87 13.47 -17.20
CA LEU A 66 1.69 13.21 -18.62
C LEU A 66 2.72 13.94 -19.50
N THR A 67 3.39 14.98 -18.99
CA THR A 67 4.45 15.69 -19.73
C THR A 67 5.82 15.48 -19.10
N ASP A 68 6.83 15.26 -19.94
CA ASP A 68 8.18 14.90 -19.49
C ASP A 68 8.81 15.98 -18.59
N SER A 69 8.68 17.25 -18.96
CA SER A 69 9.21 18.35 -18.15
C SER A 69 8.62 18.37 -16.75
N GLN A 70 7.30 18.16 -16.62
CA GLN A 70 6.62 18.14 -15.34
C GLN A 70 6.91 16.86 -14.54
N VAL A 71 7.20 15.72 -15.18
CA VAL A 71 7.72 14.54 -14.46
C VAL A 71 9.01 14.87 -13.72
N LEU A 72 9.92 15.59 -14.39
CA LEU A 72 11.21 15.98 -13.82
C LEU A 72 11.09 17.09 -12.78
N ASP A 73 10.09 17.96 -12.90
CA ASP A 73 9.80 19.02 -11.92
C ASP A 73 8.97 18.53 -10.73
N SER A 74 8.30 17.39 -10.82
CA SER A 74 7.46 16.85 -9.75
C SER A 74 8.28 16.22 -8.62
N ILE A 75 7.74 16.34 -7.40
CA ILE A 75 8.15 15.50 -6.28
C ILE A 75 7.48 14.13 -6.38
N TRP A 76 8.30 13.11 -6.17
CA TRP A 76 7.87 11.72 -6.12
C TRP A 76 8.08 11.13 -4.74
N TYR A 77 7.34 10.07 -4.43
CA TYR A 77 7.33 9.48 -3.10
C TYR A 77 7.60 7.99 -3.12
N HIS A 78 8.23 7.51 -2.05
CA HIS A 78 8.45 6.09 -1.79
C HIS A 78 8.40 5.82 -0.28
N THR A 79 7.86 4.68 0.12
CA THR A 79 7.96 4.19 1.51
C THR A 79 8.85 2.97 1.58
N SER A 80 9.82 2.98 2.48
CA SER A 80 10.70 1.84 2.72
C SER A 80 10.85 1.56 4.20
N THR A 81 11.15 0.31 4.54
CA THR A 81 11.63 -0.08 5.87
C THR A 81 13.15 0.09 5.99
N GLU A 82 13.82 0.32 4.86
CA GLU A 82 15.25 0.62 4.81
C GLU A 82 15.46 2.11 5.05
N SER A 83 16.32 2.46 6.01
CA SER A 83 16.62 3.86 6.34
C SER A 83 17.58 4.52 5.33
N GLU A 84 18.28 3.73 4.51
CA GLU A 84 19.25 4.17 3.50
C GLU A 84 18.79 3.84 2.07
N TRP A 85 17.57 4.22 1.71
CA TRP A 85 17.06 4.10 0.35
C TRP A 85 17.36 5.35 -0.52
N PRO A 86 17.68 5.20 -1.83
CA PRO A 86 17.90 3.95 -2.56
C PRO A 86 19.32 3.41 -2.36
N LYS A 87 19.43 2.12 -2.01
CA LYS A 87 20.72 1.42 -1.93
C LYS A 87 21.39 1.38 -3.31
N SER A 88 22.73 1.43 -3.34
CA SER A 88 23.50 1.31 -4.58
C SER A 88 23.33 -0.07 -5.19
N GLU A 89 23.42 -1.12 -4.37
CA GLU A 89 23.18 -2.49 -4.78
C GLU A 89 22.08 -3.06 -3.89
N TYR A 90 21.09 -3.71 -4.50
CA TYR A 90 20.12 -4.50 -3.77
C TYR A 90 20.47 -5.97 -3.98
N SER A 91 20.83 -6.64 -2.91
CA SER A 91 20.90 -8.10 -2.88
C SER A 91 19.75 -8.63 -2.04
N LEU A 92 19.12 -9.69 -2.52
CA LEU A 92 18.03 -10.31 -1.81
C LEU A 92 18.56 -10.85 -0.46
N PRO A 93 17.92 -10.55 0.68
CA PRO A 93 18.43 -10.98 1.98
C PRO A 93 18.65 -12.50 2.04
N PRO A 94 19.73 -13.00 2.67
CA PRO A 94 20.05 -14.43 2.68
C PRO A 94 18.92 -15.32 3.19
N GLU A 95 18.14 -14.83 4.15
CA GLU A 95 16.98 -15.51 4.75
C GLU A 95 15.82 -15.67 3.77
N GLU A 96 15.53 -14.62 2.99
CA GLU A 96 14.50 -14.65 1.95
C GLU A 96 14.95 -15.56 0.80
N GLY A 97 16.23 -15.48 0.43
CA GLY A 97 16.84 -16.40 -0.55
C GLY A 97 16.79 -17.86 -0.08
N ALA A 98 16.97 -18.12 1.22
CA ALA A 98 16.86 -19.46 1.80
C ALA A 98 15.41 -19.96 1.77
N HIS A 99 14.44 -19.12 2.12
CA HIS A 99 13.02 -19.47 2.05
C HIS A 99 12.60 -19.82 0.62
N ILE A 100 13.02 -19.05 -0.38
CA ILE A 100 12.74 -19.32 -1.80
C ILE A 100 13.35 -20.67 -2.22
N ARG A 101 14.61 -20.93 -1.86
CA ARG A 101 15.31 -22.20 -2.14
C ARG A 101 14.63 -23.41 -1.52
N GLU A 102 14.11 -23.28 -0.29
CA GLU A 102 13.58 -24.40 0.47
C GLU A 102 12.07 -24.64 0.26
N ARG A 103 11.30 -23.59 -0.02
CA ARG A 103 9.82 -23.65 -0.08
C ARG A 103 9.24 -23.40 -1.46
N ALA A 104 9.73 -22.41 -2.21
CA ALA A 104 9.10 -22.00 -3.48
C ALA A 104 9.59 -22.82 -4.69
N PHE A 105 10.90 -23.06 -4.78
CA PHE A 105 11.54 -23.74 -5.92
C PHE A 105 12.45 -24.89 -5.48
N LYS A 106 11.95 -25.71 -4.55
CA LYS A 106 12.68 -26.85 -3.99
C LYS A 106 13.19 -27.76 -5.11
N ASN A 107 14.51 -28.00 -5.13
CA ASN A 107 15.24 -28.77 -6.16
C ASN A 107 15.26 -28.15 -7.57
N GLU A 108 14.93 -26.87 -7.73
CA GLU A 108 14.98 -26.14 -9.01
C GLU A 108 15.93 -24.93 -8.91
N PRO A 109 17.27 -25.16 -8.88
CA PRO A 109 18.26 -24.10 -8.65
C PRO A 109 18.24 -23.03 -9.75
N GLU A 110 17.96 -23.41 -11.00
CA GLU A 110 17.86 -22.45 -12.11
C GLU A 110 16.67 -21.49 -11.96
N LYS A 111 15.51 -21.99 -11.50
CA LYS A 111 14.35 -21.12 -11.23
C LYS A 111 14.61 -20.20 -10.04
N THR A 112 15.31 -20.69 -9.02
CA THR A 112 15.72 -19.88 -7.87
C THR A 112 16.66 -18.76 -8.30
N SER A 113 17.71 -19.07 -9.09
CA SER A 113 18.63 -18.06 -9.60
C SER A 113 17.89 -17.02 -10.43
N LYS A 114 17.08 -17.44 -11.40
CA LYS A 114 16.28 -16.51 -12.21
C LYS A 114 15.34 -15.65 -11.38
N TYR A 115 14.76 -16.18 -10.31
CA TYR A 115 13.91 -15.41 -9.41
C TYR A 115 14.72 -14.37 -8.61
N ILE A 116 15.88 -14.75 -8.08
CA ILE A 116 16.78 -13.82 -7.38
C ILE A 116 17.27 -12.74 -8.35
N ASP A 117 17.80 -13.14 -9.51
CA ASP A 117 18.28 -12.22 -10.55
C ASP A 117 17.17 -11.26 -10.98
N PHE A 118 15.95 -11.77 -11.13
CA PHE A 118 14.78 -10.95 -11.46
C PHE A 118 14.51 -9.89 -10.39
N HIS A 119 14.53 -10.26 -9.11
CA HIS A 119 14.27 -9.33 -8.00
C HIS A 119 15.40 -8.31 -7.81
N GLU A 120 16.65 -8.72 -7.99
CA GLU A 120 17.82 -7.84 -7.85
C GLU A 120 17.93 -6.83 -9.00
N ASN A 121 17.37 -7.16 -10.18
CA ASN A 121 17.38 -6.29 -11.35
C ASN A 121 16.08 -5.52 -11.58
N GLN A 122 15.16 -5.48 -10.60
CA GLN A 122 13.96 -4.65 -10.70
C GLN A 122 14.33 -3.17 -10.67
N ALA A 123 13.70 -2.39 -11.55
CA ALA A 123 13.73 -0.95 -11.48
C ALA A 123 13.13 -0.47 -10.14
N LEU A 124 13.58 0.69 -9.67
CA LEU A 124 13.01 1.32 -8.48
C LEU A 124 11.62 1.88 -8.81
N HIS A 125 10.69 1.74 -7.87
CA HIS A 125 9.33 2.24 -8.02
C HIS A 125 9.05 3.42 -7.08
N ILE A 126 8.63 4.54 -7.67
CA ILE A 126 8.19 5.73 -6.94
C ILE A 126 6.82 6.17 -7.48
N GLY A 127 6.04 6.87 -6.66
CA GLY A 127 4.68 7.25 -7.01
C GLY A 127 4.28 8.62 -6.49
N THR A 128 2.98 8.87 -6.47
CA THR A 128 2.40 9.96 -5.68
C THR A 128 2.57 9.67 -4.18
N TYR A 129 2.28 10.66 -3.35
CA TYR A 129 2.25 10.49 -1.89
C TYR A 129 1.29 9.35 -1.49
N GLU A 130 0.11 9.29 -2.11
CA GLU A 130 -0.89 8.27 -1.89
C GLU A 130 -0.38 6.89 -2.28
N ALA A 131 0.22 6.75 -3.46
CA ALA A 131 0.79 5.49 -3.92
C ALA A 131 1.89 4.99 -2.97
N ALA A 132 2.69 5.89 -2.39
CA ALA A 132 3.69 5.52 -1.41
C ALA A 132 3.05 5.00 -0.12
N LEU A 133 2.07 5.71 0.46
CA LEU A 133 1.41 5.25 1.70
C LEU A 133 0.57 3.98 1.49
N GLU A 134 -0.14 3.85 0.37
CA GLU A 134 -0.90 2.65 0.08
C GLU A 134 0.03 1.43 -0.18
N SER A 135 1.25 1.67 -0.68
CA SER A 135 2.32 0.66 -0.73
C SER A 135 2.73 0.19 0.67
N MET A 136 2.95 1.13 1.59
CA MET A 136 3.20 0.82 2.99
C MET A 136 2.08 -0.04 3.58
N LEU A 137 0.80 0.36 3.43
CA LEU A 137 -0.34 -0.40 3.93
C LEU A 137 -0.36 -1.82 3.36
N ARG A 138 -0.10 -1.99 2.07
CA ARG A 138 -0.02 -3.30 1.44
C ARG A 138 1.09 -4.15 2.03
N ARG A 139 2.29 -3.59 2.19
CA ARG A 139 3.44 -4.29 2.80
C ARG A 139 3.16 -4.73 4.24
N MET A 140 2.51 -3.87 5.03
CA MET A 140 2.09 -4.22 6.39
C MET A 140 1.12 -5.42 6.41
N ARG A 141 0.27 -5.59 5.40
CA ARG A 141 -0.66 -6.74 5.30
C ARG A 141 -0.01 -8.00 4.73
N GLU A 142 0.76 -7.85 3.66
CA GLU A 142 1.16 -8.96 2.79
C GLU A 142 2.60 -9.43 2.99
N LYS A 143 3.46 -8.58 3.55
CA LYS A 143 4.92 -8.82 3.63
C LYS A 143 5.46 -8.88 5.06
N ASP A 144 4.58 -9.05 6.05
CA ASP A 144 4.95 -9.11 7.46
C ASP A 144 5.75 -7.88 7.94
N ASP A 145 5.55 -6.74 7.28
CA ASP A 145 6.20 -5.48 7.63
C ASP A 145 5.40 -4.70 8.69
N ARG A 146 4.33 -5.29 9.24
CA ARG A 146 3.38 -4.59 10.13
C ARG A 146 4.12 -3.86 11.24
N ASP A 147 5.05 -4.49 11.94
CA ASP A 147 5.70 -3.88 13.11
C ASP A 147 7.06 -3.25 12.81
N LYS A 148 7.42 -3.13 11.52
CA LYS A 148 8.66 -2.47 11.11
C LYS A 148 8.51 -0.95 11.10
N GLU A 149 9.61 -0.26 11.32
CA GLU A 149 9.68 1.17 11.11
C GLU A 149 9.69 1.46 9.61
N PHE A 150 8.79 2.34 9.19
CA PHE A 150 8.77 2.86 7.83
C PHE A 150 9.35 4.27 7.77
N PHE A 151 10.00 4.55 6.66
CA PHE A 151 10.51 5.85 6.26
C PHE A 151 9.76 6.31 5.01
N LEU A 152 9.33 7.57 5.01
CA LEU A 152 8.77 8.21 3.83
C LEU A 152 9.87 9.03 3.16
N TYR A 153 10.06 8.78 1.88
CA TYR A 153 11.03 9.47 1.04
C TYR A 153 10.34 10.43 0.08
N ARG A 154 10.84 11.67 0.02
CA ARG A 154 10.65 12.57 -1.12
C ARG A 154 11.81 12.39 -2.07
N VAL A 155 11.51 12.31 -3.36
CA VAL A 155 12.47 11.95 -4.40
C VAL A 155 12.46 13.03 -5.45
N LYS A 156 13.66 13.55 -5.74
CA LYS A 156 13.92 14.50 -6.81
C LYS A 156 14.65 13.79 -7.94
N LEU A 157 14.13 13.92 -9.16
CA LEU A 157 14.76 13.37 -10.36
C LEU A 157 15.77 14.34 -10.95
N ARG A 158 16.79 13.79 -11.63
CA ARG A 158 17.74 14.58 -12.42
C ARG A 158 17.03 15.21 -13.61
N LYS A 159 17.56 16.35 -14.08
CA LYS A 159 17.00 17.07 -15.25
C LYS A 159 17.41 16.48 -16.60
N GLU A 160 18.55 15.81 -16.63
CA GLU A 160 19.14 15.28 -17.87
C GLU A 160 18.98 13.76 -17.91
N ILE A 161 17.74 13.30 -18.07
CA ILE A 161 17.39 11.88 -18.19
C ILE A 161 16.37 11.67 -19.30
N ASN A 162 16.38 10.49 -19.90
CA ASN A 162 15.43 10.09 -20.93
C ASN A 162 14.25 9.36 -20.28
N ILE A 163 13.05 9.85 -20.58
CA ILE A 163 11.79 9.26 -20.14
C ILE A 163 11.19 8.50 -21.32
N ALA A 164 10.70 7.27 -21.08
CA ALA A 164 9.96 6.55 -22.08
C ALA A 164 8.70 7.35 -22.51
N PRO A 165 8.42 7.46 -23.81
CA PRO A 165 7.32 8.28 -24.32
C PRO A 165 5.94 7.66 -24.03
N GLU A 166 5.88 6.34 -23.84
CA GLU A 166 4.63 5.62 -23.62
C GLU A 166 4.21 5.68 -22.14
N LEU A 167 2.93 5.99 -21.91
CA LEU A 167 2.29 5.74 -20.62
C LEU A 167 1.82 4.28 -20.60
N LEU A 168 2.53 3.47 -19.82
CA LEU A 168 2.21 2.06 -19.68
C LEU A 168 0.96 1.85 -18.82
N HIS A 169 0.33 0.70 -18.98
CA HIS A 169 -0.70 0.24 -18.07
C HIS A 169 -0.10 -0.81 -17.14
N ASP A 170 -0.31 -0.63 -15.84
CA ASP A 170 0.06 -1.69 -14.89
C ASP A 170 -0.92 -2.86 -15.10
N HIS A 171 -0.36 -4.00 -15.51
CA HIS A 171 -1.11 -5.23 -15.70
C HIS A 171 -0.88 -6.12 -14.48
N ARG A 172 -1.90 -6.86 -14.03
CA ARG A 172 -1.87 -7.69 -12.80
C ARG A 172 -0.62 -8.56 -12.64
N ASP A 173 0.01 -8.96 -13.74
CA ASP A 173 1.18 -9.84 -13.77
C ASP A 173 2.53 -9.11 -13.84
N LYS A 174 2.56 -7.76 -13.97
CA LYS A 174 3.77 -6.96 -14.27
C LYS A 174 4.09 -5.83 -13.28
N VAL A 175 3.35 -5.73 -12.19
CA VAL A 175 3.63 -4.76 -11.11
C VAL A 175 5.04 -4.96 -10.60
N GLY A 176 5.85 -3.91 -10.56
CA GLY A 176 7.20 -4.04 -10.01
C GLY A 176 8.19 -4.79 -10.92
N GLN A 177 7.76 -5.24 -12.10
CA GLN A 177 8.54 -6.16 -12.95
C GLN A 177 9.27 -5.47 -14.11
N VAL A 178 9.26 -4.14 -14.14
CA VAL A 178 10.11 -3.42 -15.10
C VAL A 178 11.55 -3.65 -14.67
N LEU A 179 12.31 -4.34 -15.50
CA LEU A 179 13.72 -4.58 -15.25
C LEU A 179 14.53 -3.35 -15.63
N VAL A 180 15.63 -3.12 -14.90
CA VAL A 180 16.61 -2.09 -15.23
C VAL A 180 17.13 -2.26 -16.66
N GLU A 181 17.31 -3.50 -17.11
CA GLU A 181 17.72 -3.83 -18.49
C GLU A 181 16.67 -3.38 -19.52
N THR A 182 15.37 -3.55 -19.24
CA THR A 182 14.32 -3.11 -20.15
C THR A 182 14.34 -1.59 -20.38
N LEU A 183 14.64 -0.81 -19.34
CA LEU A 183 14.81 0.64 -19.47
C LEU A 183 16.08 0.96 -20.27
N ARG A 184 17.20 0.31 -19.92
CA ARG A 184 18.51 0.50 -20.55
C ARG A 184 18.49 0.18 -22.04
N ASP A 185 17.90 -0.94 -22.43
CA ASP A 185 17.79 -1.38 -23.83
C ASP A 185 16.93 -0.43 -24.66
N GLY A 186 15.93 0.20 -24.03
CA GLY A 186 15.12 1.26 -24.63
C GLY A 186 15.84 2.61 -24.71
N GLY A 187 16.99 2.78 -24.08
CA GLY A 187 17.70 4.06 -23.97
C GLY A 187 17.05 5.05 -22.99
N TYR A 188 16.24 4.55 -22.06
CA TYR A 188 15.50 5.33 -21.06
C TYR A 188 16.02 5.06 -19.65
N GLN A 189 15.87 6.02 -18.74
CA GLN A 189 16.12 5.81 -17.31
C GLN A 189 14.83 5.74 -16.50
N VAL A 190 13.70 6.16 -17.09
CA VAL A 190 12.41 6.25 -16.43
C VAL A 190 11.31 5.78 -17.38
N SER A 191 10.33 5.05 -16.87
CA SER A 191 9.06 4.78 -17.53
C SER A 191 7.89 5.17 -16.62
N ARG A 192 6.80 5.65 -17.22
CA ARG A 192 5.56 6.00 -16.52
C ARG A 192 4.55 4.89 -16.69
N TYR A 193 3.76 4.63 -15.66
CA TYR A 193 2.65 3.71 -15.74
C TYR A 193 1.45 4.17 -14.91
N ILE A 194 0.26 3.77 -15.34
CA ILE A 194 -0.96 3.91 -14.55
C ILE A 194 -0.92 2.83 -13.48
N ASN A 195 -0.77 3.24 -12.22
CA ASN A 195 -0.79 2.34 -11.08
C ASN A 195 -2.19 1.73 -10.96
N VAL A 196 -2.30 0.41 -10.87
CA VAL A 196 -3.58 -0.25 -10.58
C VAL A 196 -3.59 -0.95 -9.22
N HIS A 197 -2.44 -0.99 -8.54
CA HIS A 197 -2.24 -1.68 -7.27
C HIS A 197 -2.30 -0.70 -6.10
N GLU A 198 -1.23 0.01 -5.79
CA GLU A 198 -1.17 0.83 -4.58
C GLU A 198 -2.12 2.02 -4.61
N SER A 199 -2.15 2.86 -5.66
CA SER A 199 -3.13 3.94 -5.77
C SER A 199 -3.80 3.91 -7.13
N PRO A 200 -4.90 3.15 -7.29
CA PRO A 200 -5.41 2.83 -8.61
C PRO A 200 -5.83 4.06 -9.42
N GLY A 201 -5.30 4.14 -10.63
CA GLY A 201 -5.49 5.23 -11.59
C GLY A 201 -4.59 6.46 -11.33
N SER A 202 -3.59 6.38 -10.44
CA SER A 202 -2.51 7.38 -10.36
C SER A 202 -1.40 7.10 -11.36
N ILE A 203 -0.52 8.07 -11.63
CA ILE A 203 0.75 7.82 -12.34
C ILE A 203 1.86 7.53 -11.34
N SER A 204 2.57 6.43 -11.58
CA SER A 204 3.80 6.02 -10.90
C SER A 204 4.94 5.86 -11.91
N LEU A 205 6.18 5.82 -11.42
CA LEU A 205 7.38 5.62 -12.23
C LEU A 205 8.09 4.33 -11.85
N ALA A 206 8.63 3.67 -12.87
CA ALA A 206 9.71 2.70 -12.72
C ALA A 206 11.00 3.32 -13.27
N LEU A 207 12.08 3.33 -12.51
CA LEU A 207 13.30 4.03 -12.86
C LEU A 207 14.59 3.34 -12.42
N MET A 208 15.67 3.66 -13.12
CA MET A 208 17.03 3.32 -12.71
C MET A 208 17.47 4.25 -11.57
N ARG A 209 18.35 3.78 -10.69
CA ARG A 209 18.82 4.57 -9.54
C ARG A 209 19.50 5.88 -9.97
N GLU A 210 20.20 5.87 -11.10
CA GLU A 210 20.89 7.03 -11.66
C GLU A 210 19.94 8.17 -12.05
N ALA A 211 18.65 7.87 -12.27
CA ALA A 211 17.63 8.88 -12.51
C ALA A 211 17.35 9.78 -11.29
N ILE A 212 17.69 9.31 -10.08
CA ILE A 212 17.47 10.03 -8.83
C ILE A 212 18.63 11.00 -8.61
N GLU A 213 18.28 12.27 -8.41
CA GLU A 213 19.24 13.31 -8.03
C GLU A 213 19.48 13.30 -6.52
N SER A 214 18.40 13.31 -5.74
CA SER A 214 18.45 13.40 -4.29
C SER A 214 17.15 12.92 -3.63
N THR A 215 17.24 12.60 -2.35
CA THR A 215 16.09 12.25 -1.52
C THR A 215 16.05 13.07 -0.22
N GLN A 216 14.85 13.36 0.28
CA GLN A 216 14.64 13.70 1.69
C GLN A 216 13.94 12.53 2.36
N ARG A 217 14.14 12.36 3.66
CA ARG A 217 13.61 11.23 4.42
C ARG A 217 13.08 11.71 5.76
N ILE A 218 11.89 11.25 6.12
CA ILE A 218 11.39 11.29 7.50
C ILE A 218 11.11 9.88 8.00
N SER A 219 11.29 9.66 9.30
CA SER A 219 10.75 8.47 9.97
C SER A 219 9.27 8.68 10.20
N ILE A 220 8.43 7.72 9.79
CA ILE A 220 7.00 7.76 10.10
C ILE A 220 6.80 7.65 11.62
N ARG A 221 7.63 6.87 12.30
CA ARG A 221 7.59 6.75 13.76
C ARG A 221 7.89 8.07 14.47
N ALA A 222 8.79 8.89 13.94
CA ALA A 222 9.06 10.21 14.52
C ALA A 222 7.82 11.13 14.51
N LEU A 223 6.96 10.98 13.50
CA LEU A 223 5.68 11.70 13.41
C LEU A 223 4.67 11.24 14.46
N GLU A 224 4.84 10.02 15.00
CA GLU A 224 3.95 9.44 16.01
C GLU A 224 4.06 10.11 17.39
N SER A 225 5.09 10.93 17.62
CA SER A 225 5.36 11.51 18.94
C SER A 225 4.54 12.77 19.29
N MET A 226 3.66 13.24 18.40
CA MET A 226 3.05 14.58 18.50
C MET A 226 1.58 14.60 18.94
N VAL A 227 1.03 13.51 19.48
CA VAL A 227 -0.44 13.38 19.62
C VAL A 227 -0.87 12.93 21.00
N GLU A 228 -1.60 13.81 21.67
CA GLU A 228 -2.46 13.46 22.79
C GLU A 228 -3.75 12.85 22.23
N VAL A 229 -4.09 11.66 22.73
CA VAL A 229 -5.36 11.00 22.45
C VAL A 229 -6.39 11.55 23.43
N ASP A 230 -7.58 11.88 22.93
CA ASP A 230 -8.69 12.31 23.79
C ASP A 230 -9.05 11.22 24.80
N ASP A 231 -9.07 11.57 26.09
CA ASP A 231 -9.39 10.65 27.19
C ASP A 231 -10.75 9.96 26.99
N SER A 232 -11.72 10.63 26.38
CA SER A 232 -13.03 10.04 26.08
C SER A 232 -12.95 8.95 25.02
N ILE A 233 -12.11 9.12 23.99
CA ILE A 233 -11.88 8.12 22.94
C ILE A 233 -11.10 6.94 23.51
N LEU A 234 -10.09 7.21 24.34
CA LEU A 234 -9.36 6.16 25.05
C LEU A 234 -10.32 5.35 25.94
N GLN A 235 -11.21 6.01 26.68
CA GLN A 235 -12.19 5.31 27.50
C GLN A 235 -13.15 4.44 26.65
N CYS A 236 -13.64 4.94 25.51
CA CYS A 236 -14.46 4.15 24.59
C CYS A 236 -13.71 2.87 24.13
N VAL A 237 -12.44 2.99 23.75
CA VAL A 237 -11.60 1.85 23.36
C VAL A 237 -11.39 0.88 24.53
N LEU A 238 -11.26 1.36 25.76
CA LEU A 238 -11.14 0.51 26.95
C LEU A 238 -12.45 -0.19 27.33
N ASP A 239 -13.60 0.43 27.06
CA ASP A 239 -14.90 -0.20 27.25
C ASP A 239 -15.11 -1.34 26.24
N GLU A 240 -14.71 -1.12 24.98
CA GLU A 240 -14.71 -2.15 23.93
C GLU A 240 -13.77 -3.31 24.25
N ARG A 241 -12.59 -3.01 24.82
CA ARG A 241 -11.70 -4.02 25.40
C ARG A 241 -12.40 -4.84 26.48
N HIS A 242 -13.10 -4.21 27.42
CA HIS A 242 -13.77 -4.93 28.51
C HIS A 242 -14.82 -5.91 27.97
N LYS A 243 -15.62 -5.46 26.99
CA LYS A 243 -16.58 -6.31 26.27
C LYS A 243 -15.87 -7.49 25.58
N ALA A 244 -14.77 -7.23 24.88
CA ALA A 244 -13.99 -8.28 24.22
C ALA A 244 -13.45 -9.32 25.22
N GLN A 245 -13.07 -8.91 26.43
CA GLN A 245 -12.59 -9.80 27.49
C GLN A 245 -13.72 -10.66 28.08
N GLU A 246 -14.94 -10.12 28.20
CA GLU A 246 -16.12 -10.89 28.61
C GLU A 246 -16.46 -12.02 27.62
N PHE A 247 -16.23 -11.78 26.32
CA PHE A 247 -16.39 -12.79 25.26
C PHE A 247 -15.22 -13.78 25.16
N SER A 248 -14.22 -13.70 26.05
CA SER A 248 -13.06 -14.58 26.07
C SER A 248 -13.19 -15.63 27.18
N PRO A 249 -14.14 -16.59 27.14
CA PRO A 249 -14.20 -17.63 28.13
C PRO A 249 -13.02 -18.60 27.91
N SER A 250 -12.17 -18.72 28.92
CA SER A 250 -11.30 -19.88 29.20
C SER A 250 -11.03 -20.82 28.01
N ARG A 251 -10.15 -20.44 27.07
CA ARG A 251 -9.63 -21.34 26.02
C ARG A 251 -8.66 -22.36 26.63
N LYS A 252 -9.22 -23.31 27.38
CA LYS A 252 -8.62 -24.62 27.66
C LYS A 252 -9.71 -25.69 27.58
N SER A 253 -10.38 -25.84 26.44
CA SER A 253 -11.16 -27.04 26.18
C SER A 253 -11.39 -27.23 24.67
N ALA A 254 -11.28 -28.48 24.23
CA ALA A 254 -11.77 -29.14 23.00
C ALA A 254 -11.77 -28.40 21.63
N SER A 255 -12.12 -27.12 21.54
CA SER A 255 -12.18 -26.36 20.27
C SER A 255 -10.83 -26.23 19.61
N ALA A 256 -9.74 -25.94 20.34
CA ALA A 256 -8.42 -25.78 19.72
C ALA A 256 -7.95 -27.05 18.98
N LEU A 257 -8.27 -28.23 19.52
CA LEU A 257 -7.99 -29.52 18.88
C LEU A 257 -8.90 -29.76 17.66
N LEU A 258 -10.17 -29.38 17.75
CA LEU A 258 -11.13 -29.47 16.64
C LEU A 258 -10.79 -28.50 15.50
N ASP A 259 -10.39 -27.27 15.82
CA ASP A 259 -9.96 -26.23 14.88
C ASP A 259 -8.65 -26.66 14.20
N GLU A 260 -7.70 -27.25 14.94
CA GLU A 260 -6.49 -27.83 14.36
C GLU A 260 -6.80 -29.06 13.47
N MET A 261 -7.75 -29.91 13.85
CA MET A 261 -8.18 -31.04 13.02
C MET A 261 -8.91 -30.58 11.75
N LEU A 262 -9.74 -29.55 11.83
CA LEU A 262 -10.46 -28.96 10.70
C LEU A 262 -9.50 -28.22 9.77
N TRP A 263 -8.55 -27.47 10.31
CA TRP A 263 -7.46 -26.85 9.54
C TRP A 263 -6.63 -27.90 8.80
N ARG A 264 -6.23 -28.99 9.47
CA ARG A 264 -5.51 -30.12 8.84
C ARG A 264 -6.34 -30.84 7.78
N ARG A 265 -7.67 -30.82 7.88
CA ARG A 265 -8.59 -31.43 6.90
C ARG A 265 -8.77 -30.53 5.68
N SER A 266 -9.04 -29.24 5.87
CA SER A 266 -9.13 -28.26 4.78
C SER A 266 -7.83 -28.12 3.99
N ALA A 267 -6.67 -28.19 4.67
CA ALA A 267 -5.36 -28.22 4.00
C ALA A 267 -5.15 -29.47 3.12
N ARG A 268 -5.80 -30.60 3.42
CA ARG A 268 -5.77 -31.82 2.58
C ARG A 268 -6.73 -31.73 1.39
N ASP A 269 -7.86 -31.04 1.57
CA ASP A 269 -8.92 -30.93 0.55
C ASP A 269 -8.69 -29.74 -0.41
N GLY A 270 -7.60 -28.98 -0.27
CA GLY A 270 -7.23 -27.87 -1.15
C GLY A 270 -8.10 -26.61 -0.99
N ASN A 271 -8.97 -26.58 0.02
CA ASN A 271 -9.81 -25.42 0.33
C ASN A 271 -9.14 -24.54 1.39
N GLN A 272 -9.17 -23.21 1.21
CA GLN A 272 -8.86 -22.28 2.30
C GLN A 272 -9.92 -22.46 3.40
N PHE A 273 -9.47 -22.84 4.60
CA PHE A 273 -10.32 -22.81 5.78
C PHE A 273 -10.65 -21.34 6.08
N ALA A 274 -11.91 -20.94 5.87
CA ALA A 274 -12.40 -19.67 6.41
C ALA A 274 -12.68 -19.89 7.90
N GLU A 275 -11.70 -19.56 8.74
CA GLU A 275 -11.87 -19.56 10.18
C GLU A 275 -13.05 -18.64 10.52
N ILE A 276 -14.09 -19.17 11.20
CA ILE A 276 -15.20 -18.34 11.65
C ILE A 276 -14.59 -17.33 12.62
N PRO A 277 -14.67 -16.01 12.35
CA PRO A 277 -14.03 -15.05 13.20
C PRO A 277 -14.60 -15.14 14.60
N SER A 278 -13.75 -15.17 15.61
CA SER A 278 -14.20 -15.20 17.00
C SER A 278 -15.06 -13.96 17.30
N VAL A 279 -16.01 -14.08 18.22
CA VAL A 279 -16.85 -12.95 18.66
C VAL A 279 -15.98 -11.77 19.12
N VAL A 280 -14.85 -12.10 19.77
CA VAL A 280 -13.79 -11.15 20.15
C VAL A 280 -13.24 -10.40 18.94
N HIS A 281 -12.87 -11.10 17.87
CA HIS A 281 -12.34 -10.48 16.65
C HIS A 281 -13.37 -9.57 15.97
N VAL A 282 -14.64 -9.99 15.92
CA VAL A 282 -15.73 -9.16 15.39
C VAL A 282 -15.90 -7.87 16.20
N GLN A 283 -15.85 -7.96 17.54
CA GLN A 283 -15.95 -6.80 18.41
C GLN A 283 -14.82 -5.79 18.17
N LEU A 284 -13.58 -6.27 18.10
CA LEU A 284 -12.41 -5.41 17.90
C LEU A 284 -12.37 -4.78 16.50
N ILE A 285 -12.83 -5.50 15.46
CA ILE A 285 -13.01 -4.90 14.14
C ILE A 285 -14.06 -3.79 14.18
N LYS A 286 -15.19 -4.01 14.86
CA LYS A 286 -16.25 -3.00 14.99
C LYS A 286 -15.72 -1.73 15.64
N MET A 287 -15.00 -1.85 16.75
CA MET A 287 -14.32 -0.72 17.41
C MET A 287 -13.40 0.02 16.43
N ALA A 288 -12.56 -0.70 15.69
CA ALA A 288 -11.64 -0.08 14.73
C ALA A 288 -12.36 0.64 13.58
N LYS A 289 -13.51 0.12 13.13
CA LYS A 289 -14.37 0.77 12.13
C LYS A 289 -15.05 2.03 12.68
N GLU A 290 -15.49 2.02 13.93
CA GLU A 290 -16.04 3.21 14.59
C GLU A 290 -14.98 4.32 14.68
N LEU A 291 -13.74 3.98 15.06
CA LEU A 291 -12.62 4.94 15.03
C LEU A 291 -12.36 5.49 13.61
N ALA A 292 -12.55 4.70 12.56
CA ALA A 292 -12.35 5.15 11.19
C ALA A 292 -13.34 6.25 10.80
N THR A 293 -14.56 6.21 11.34
CA THR A 293 -15.56 7.28 11.10
C THR A 293 -15.14 8.63 11.67
N VAL A 294 -14.24 8.64 12.67
CA VAL A 294 -13.73 9.85 13.30
C VAL A 294 -12.42 10.30 12.67
N TYR A 295 -11.48 9.37 12.48
CA TYR A 295 -10.11 9.69 12.09
C TYR A 295 -9.81 9.53 10.59
N LEU A 296 -10.73 8.95 9.81
CA LEU A 296 -10.59 8.69 8.37
C LEU A 296 -11.83 9.16 7.59
N GLN A 297 -12.57 10.15 8.10
CA GLN A 297 -13.83 10.62 7.51
C GLN A 297 -13.71 11.07 6.04
N ASP A 298 -12.56 11.63 5.67
CA ASP A 298 -12.26 12.17 4.33
C ASP A 298 -11.37 11.22 3.51
N VAL A 299 -11.32 9.94 3.89
CA VAL A 299 -10.54 8.90 3.21
C VAL A 299 -11.50 7.92 2.56
N SER A 300 -11.25 7.56 1.30
CA SER A 300 -12.12 6.62 0.58
C SER A 300 -12.26 5.29 1.32
N ILE A 301 -13.44 4.67 1.26
CA ILE A 301 -13.73 3.42 1.98
C ILE A 301 -12.72 2.31 1.65
N THR A 302 -12.24 2.23 0.41
CA THR A 302 -11.23 1.25 0.01
C THR A 302 -9.90 1.46 0.74
N VAL A 303 -9.45 2.71 0.83
CA VAL A 303 -8.21 3.06 1.55
C VAL A 303 -8.39 2.85 3.05
N SER A 304 -9.55 3.22 3.60
CA SER A 304 -9.89 3.02 5.01
C SER A 304 -9.90 1.52 5.40
N GLU A 305 -10.51 0.65 4.59
CA GLU A 305 -10.47 -0.81 4.85
C GLU A 305 -9.04 -1.37 4.72
N ASN A 306 -8.27 -0.90 3.74
CA ASN A 306 -6.86 -1.25 3.60
C ASN A 306 -6.02 -0.82 4.81
N PHE A 307 -6.31 0.36 5.37
CA PHE A 307 -5.69 0.88 6.58
C PHE A 307 -6.01 0.01 7.80
N LEU A 308 -7.28 -0.30 8.02
CA LEU A 308 -7.73 -1.14 9.13
C LEU A 308 -7.11 -2.53 9.07
N SER A 309 -7.07 -3.13 7.87
CA SER A 309 -6.47 -4.45 7.66
C SER A 309 -4.94 -4.43 7.83
N ALA A 310 -4.27 -3.35 7.41
CA ALA A 310 -2.83 -3.16 7.60
C ALA A 310 -2.45 -3.05 9.07
N LEU A 311 -3.13 -2.19 9.80
CA LEU A 311 -2.87 -1.96 11.21
C LEU A 311 -3.26 -3.17 12.08
N GLY A 312 -4.36 -3.85 11.72
CA GLY A 312 -4.95 -4.90 12.52
C GLY A 312 -5.61 -4.36 13.80
N THR A 313 -6.08 -5.29 14.62
CA THR A 313 -6.70 -5.00 15.92
C THR A 313 -5.69 -5.23 17.06
N PRO A 314 -5.86 -4.59 18.23
CA PRO A 314 -5.07 -4.92 19.40
C PRO A 314 -5.35 -6.36 19.86
N ASP A 315 -4.47 -6.94 20.67
CA ASP A 315 -4.71 -8.24 21.30
C ASP A 315 -5.86 -8.11 22.31
N ALA A 316 -6.83 -9.02 22.24
CA ALA A 316 -7.94 -9.10 23.20
C ALA A 316 -7.47 -9.29 24.64
N ALA A 317 -6.37 -10.03 24.84
CA ALA A 317 -5.76 -10.23 26.15
C ALA A 317 -4.86 -9.07 26.59
N GLY A 318 -4.67 -8.07 25.72
CA GLY A 318 -3.82 -6.91 25.99
C GLY A 318 -4.24 -6.12 27.23
N ASP A 319 -3.24 -5.55 27.91
CA ASP A 319 -3.47 -4.64 29.03
C ASP A 319 -3.91 -3.24 28.54
N LYS A 320 -4.23 -2.34 29.48
CA LYS A 320 -4.60 -0.96 29.16
C LYS A 320 -3.53 -0.27 28.30
N LYS A 321 -2.26 -0.48 28.64
CA LYS A 321 -1.12 0.16 27.96
C LYS A 321 -0.99 -0.30 26.52
N SER A 322 -1.23 -1.58 26.23
CA SER A 322 -1.23 -2.13 24.87
C SER A 322 -2.30 -1.48 23.98
N TYR A 323 -3.51 -1.29 24.50
CA TYR A 323 -4.59 -0.60 23.78
C TYR A 323 -4.29 0.87 23.56
N GLU A 324 -3.73 1.54 24.57
CA GLU A 324 -3.28 2.93 24.47
C GLU A 324 -2.19 3.09 23.40
N CYS A 325 -1.17 2.22 23.40
CA CYS A 325 -0.14 2.23 22.36
C CYS A 325 -0.71 1.95 20.96
N TRP A 326 -1.65 1.01 20.84
CA TRP A 326 -2.32 0.73 19.57
C TRP A 326 -3.14 1.93 19.09
N LEU A 327 -3.87 2.60 19.98
CA LEU A 327 -4.69 3.76 19.64
C LEU A 327 -3.82 4.97 19.25
N ILE A 328 -2.73 5.23 19.98
CA ILE A 328 -1.74 6.25 19.61
C ILE A 328 -1.23 5.96 18.19
N ARG A 329 -0.82 4.73 17.92
CA ARG A 329 -0.36 4.30 16.59
C ARG A 329 -1.45 4.49 15.52
N TYR A 330 -2.69 4.10 15.81
CA TYR A 330 -3.85 4.28 14.93
C TYR A 330 -4.00 5.75 14.53
N VAL A 331 -4.11 6.65 15.51
CA VAL A 331 -4.35 8.07 15.29
C VAL A 331 -3.20 8.72 14.52
N ASN A 332 -1.96 8.34 14.85
CA ASN A 332 -0.79 8.87 14.18
C ASN A 332 -0.70 8.45 12.72
N LEU A 333 -0.90 7.17 12.42
CA LEU A 333 -0.90 6.71 11.04
C LEU A 333 -2.07 7.31 10.26
N ALA A 334 -3.26 7.46 10.86
CA ALA A 334 -4.40 8.09 10.21
C ALA A 334 -4.12 9.55 9.77
N LYS A 335 -3.29 10.29 10.53
CA LYS A 335 -2.87 11.66 10.18
C LYS A 335 -2.05 11.75 8.90
N LEU A 336 -1.35 10.69 8.51
CA LEU A 336 -0.66 10.66 7.21
C LEU A 336 -1.66 10.77 6.05
N PHE A 337 -2.88 10.26 6.23
CA PHE A 337 -3.93 10.25 5.21
C PHE A 337 -4.81 11.51 5.27
N THR A 338 -5.07 12.02 6.47
CA THR A 338 -6.00 13.14 6.68
C THR A 338 -5.34 14.51 6.79
N ASN A 339 -4.05 14.57 7.15
CA ASN A 339 -3.29 15.80 7.29
C ASN A 339 -1.93 15.72 6.57
N PRO A 340 -1.91 15.44 5.25
CA PRO A 340 -0.66 15.29 4.50
C PRO A 340 0.22 16.55 4.58
N GLU A 341 -0.38 17.75 4.61
CA GLU A 341 0.36 19.02 4.72
C GLU A 341 1.31 19.07 5.94
N ARG A 342 0.86 18.60 7.12
CA ARG A 342 1.73 18.54 8.31
C ARG A 342 2.89 17.55 8.17
N THR A 343 2.66 16.47 7.41
CA THR A 343 3.71 15.53 7.06
C THR A 343 4.72 16.20 6.13
N LEU A 344 4.23 16.97 5.13
CA LEU A 344 5.07 17.72 4.20
C LEU A 344 5.87 18.82 4.92
N GLU A 345 5.29 19.51 5.89
CA GLU A 345 5.99 20.49 6.74
C GLU A 345 7.20 19.85 7.45
N SER A 346 7.08 18.60 7.90
CA SER A 346 8.15 17.86 8.57
C SER A 346 9.36 17.60 7.67
N PHE A 347 9.20 17.62 6.34
CA PHE A 347 10.33 17.56 5.40
C PHE A 347 11.09 18.88 5.28
N SER A 348 10.52 20.01 5.73
CA SER A 348 11.16 21.32 5.59
C SER A 348 12.41 21.46 6.44
N SER A 349 12.50 20.69 7.55
CA SER A 349 13.69 20.60 8.40
C SER A 349 14.71 19.57 7.91
N GLU A 350 14.34 18.70 6.97
CA GLU A 350 15.21 17.64 6.48
C GLU A 350 16.04 18.11 5.27
N GLN A 351 17.32 17.74 5.24
CA GLN A 351 18.17 18.07 4.10
C GLN A 351 17.98 17.08 2.95
N TRP A 352 17.99 17.60 1.72
CA TRP A 352 18.12 16.76 0.53
C TRP A 352 19.50 16.09 0.52
N LYS A 353 19.52 14.77 0.49
CA LYS A 353 20.74 13.96 0.37
C LYS A 353 20.93 13.54 -1.07
N SER A 354 22.08 13.88 -1.65
CA SER A 354 22.41 13.49 -3.02
C SER A 354 22.52 11.98 -3.17
N VAL A 355 21.93 11.45 -4.23
CA VAL A 355 22.13 10.08 -4.68
C VAL A 355 23.25 10.11 -5.71
N LEU A 356 24.39 9.49 -5.42
CA LEU A 356 25.52 9.44 -6.36
C LEU A 356 25.20 8.48 -7.51
N PRO A 357 25.48 8.82 -8.77
CA PRO A 357 25.47 7.85 -9.86
C PRO A 357 26.43 6.70 -9.55
N GLN A 358 26.11 5.48 -10.00
CA GLN A 358 27.05 4.36 -9.99
C GLN A 358 28.04 4.45 -11.15
#